data_AF-A0A8T3SHD4-F1
#
_entry.id   AF-A0A8T3SHD4-F1
#
_cell.length_a   1.000
_cell.length_b   1.000
_cell.length_c   1.000
_cell.angle_alpha   90.00
_cell.angle_beta   90.00
_cell.angle_gamma   90.00
#
_symmetry.space_group_name_H-M   'P 1'
#
loop_
_entity.id
_entity.type
_entity.pdbx_description
1 polymer ?
#
loop_
_entity_poly.entity_id
_entity_poly.type
_entity_poly.pdbx_seq_one_letter_code
_entity_poly.pdbx_strand_id
1 'polypeptide(L)'
;MRRLVLLGHTGFVTLDAMRWLADVGVPFIHLDPDGRILATSGNFGLNDPRLRRAQSLAWGTGHGLSIARDLLTRKLSGQARVATDLSNCADVVETIERLLPELEVSQLA
;
A
#
# COMPACT_ATOMS: atom_id res chain seq x y z
N MET A 1 0.63 -1.96 -21.11
CA MET A 1 0.50 -2.88 -19.95
C MET A 1 0.98 -2.17 -18.70
N ARG A 2 0.39 -2.42 -17.52
CA ARG A 2 0.76 -1.72 -16.26
C ARG A 2 1.62 -2.57 -15.31
N ARG A 3 1.53 -3.90 -15.40
CA ARG A 3 2.29 -4.88 -14.60
C ARG A 3 2.15 -6.28 -15.24
N LEU A 4 3.12 -7.16 -15.03
CA LEU A 4 3.02 -8.59 -15.30
C LEU A 4 2.86 -9.33 -13.97
N VAL A 5 1.82 -10.17 -13.86
CA VAL A 5 1.57 -11.00 -12.68
C VAL A 5 1.74 -12.47 -13.09
N LEU A 6 2.74 -13.13 -12.51
CA LEU A 6 2.95 -14.57 -12.63
C LEU A 6 2.24 -15.26 -11.46
N LEU A 7 1.27 -16.11 -11.77
CA LEU A 7 0.59 -17.01 -10.83
C LEU A 7 1.01 -18.43 -11.15
N GLY A 8 1.84 -19.04 -10.29
CA GLY A 8 2.27 -20.41 -10.53
C GLY A 8 3.44 -20.85 -9.66
N HIS A 9 3.51 -22.15 -9.45
CA HIS A 9 4.52 -22.79 -8.60
C HIS A 9 5.66 -23.45 -9.39
N THR A 10 5.52 -23.56 -10.72
CA THR A 10 6.51 -24.18 -11.61
C THR A 10 6.72 -23.35 -12.88
N GLY A 11 7.90 -23.49 -13.49
CA GLY A 11 8.32 -22.75 -14.67
C GLY A 11 9.57 -21.90 -14.41
N PHE A 12 9.96 -21.11 -15.40
CA PHE A 12 11.10 -20.21 -15.30
C PHE A 12 10.80 -18.91 -16.05
N VAL A 13 11.42 -17.82 -15.58
CA VAL A 13 11.49 -16.55 -16.29
C VAL A 13 12.95 -16.32 -16.62
N THR A 14 13.24 -16.03 -17.89
CA THR A 14 14.62 -15.77 -18.31
C THR A 14 15.08 -14.39 -17.83
N LEU A 15 16.39 -14.22 -17.63
CA LEU A 15 16.96 -12.92 -17.31
C LEU A 15 16.68 -11.89 -18.42
N ASP A 16 16.65 -12.31 -19.68
CA ASP A 16 16.28 -11.45 -20.81
C ASP A 16 14.85 -10.94 -20.71
N ALA A 17 13.91 -11.80 -20.30
CA ALA A 17 12.52 -11.38 -20.07
C ALA A 17 12.44 -10.38 -18.90
N MET A 18 13.18 -10.61 -17.81
CA MET A 18 13.26 -9.67 -16.69
C MET A 18 13.87 -8.33 -17.10
N ARG A 19 14.93 -8.35 -17.94
CA ARG A 19 15.58 -7.14 -18.45
C ARG A 19 14.64 -6.37 -19.36
N TRP A 20 13.95 -7.04 -20.27
CA TRP A 20 12.97 -6.44 -21.15
C TRP A 20 11.84 -5.77 -20.35
N LEU A 21 11.28 -6.45 -19.35
CA LEU A 21 10.27 -5.88 -18.46
C LEU A 21 10.76 -4.61 -17.76
N ALA A 22 12.01 -4.62 -17.26
CA ALA A 22 12.60 -3.44 -16.65
C ALA A 22 12.78 -2.27 -17.65
N ASP A 23 13.19 -2.56 -18.88
CA ASP A 23 13.39 -1.54 -19.93
C ASP A 23 12.10 -0.87 -20.37
N VAL A 24 11.01 -1.63 -20.44
CA VAL A 24 9.68 -1.07 -20.75
C VAL A 24 8.98 -0.50 -19.51
N GLY A 25 9.64 -0.50 -18.35
CA GLY A 25 9.09 0.03 -17.09
C GLY A 25 7.89 -0.77 -16.55
N VAL A 26 7.79 -2.06 -16.89
CA VAL A 26 6.70 -2.94 -16.46
C VAL A 26 7.15 -3.74 -15.23
N PRO A 27 6.52 -3.55 -14.06
CA PRO A 27 6.85 -4.32 -12.86
C PRO A 27 6.38 -5.77 -13.00
N PHE A 28 7.19 -6.69 -12.48
CA PHE A 28 6.93 -8.12 -12.38
C PHE A 28 6.49 -8.45 -10.95
N ILE A 29 5.43 -9.24 -10.80
CA ILE A 29 4.94 -9.73 -9.51
C ILE A 29 4.73 -11.23 -9.63
N HIS A 30 5.41 -12.02 -8.79
CA HIS A 30 5.21 -13.45 -8.69
C HIS A 30 4.43 -13.77 -7.42
N LEU A 31 3.27 -14.38 -7.60
CA LEU A 31 2.36 -14.82 -6.55
C LEU A 31 2.26 -16.34 -6.55
N ASP A 32 2.25 -16.92 -5.36
CA ASP A 32 1.80 -18.30 -5.14
C ASP A 32 0.24 -18.33 -5.15
N PRO A 33 -0.42 -19.49 -5.36
CA PRO A 33 -1.88 -19.58 -5.42
C PRO A 33 -2.63 -19.09 -4.18
N ASP A 34 -1.98 -19.08 -3.02
CA ASP A 34 -2.53 -18.54 -1.76
C ASP A 34 -2.43 -17.00 -1.67
N GLY A 35 -1.85 -16.35 -2.69
CA GLY A 35 -1.64 -14.91 -2.75
C GLY A 35 -0.34 -14.44 -2.10
N ARG A 36 0.51 -15.35 -1.61
CA ARG A 36 1.83 -15.00 -1.08
C ARG A 36 2.71 -14.42 -2.18
N ILE A 37 3.33 -13.27 -1.92
CA ILE A 37 4.32 -12.67 -2.81
C ILE A 37 5.63 -13.45 -2.70
N LEU A 38 6.05 -14.06 -3.81
CA LEU A 38 7.33 -14.78 -3.91
C LEU A 38 8.45 -13.85 -4.41
N ALA A 39 8.14 -12.98 -5.37
CA ALA A 39 9.07 -11.98 -5.87
C ALA A 39 8.32 -10.77 -6.42
N THR A 40 8.97 -9.60 -6.37
CA THR A 40 8.48 -8.39 -7.03
C THR A 40 9.66 -7.61 -7.61
N SER A 41 9.52 -7.09 -8.82
CA SER A 41 10.40 -6.07 -9.36
C SER A 41 9.73 -4.71 -9.25
N GLY A 42 10.45 -3.76 -8.68
CA GLY A 42 9.99 -2.38 -8.60
C GLY A 42 10.30 -1.64 -9.90
N ASN A 43 9.35 -0.83 -10.37
CA ASN A 43 9.74 0.32 -11.18
C ASN A 43 10.39 1.33 -10.22
N PHE A 44 11.63 1.75 -10.49
CA PHE A 44 12.29 2.71 -9.63
C PHE A 44 11.60 4.06 -9.81
N GLY A 45 10.75 4.42 -8.83
CA GLY A 45 10.26 5.78 -8.70
C GLY A 45 11.42 6.76 -8.44
N LEU A 46 11.10 8.05 -8.25
CA LEU A 46 12.10 9.07 -7.96
C LEU A 46 13.05 8.62 -6.85
N ASN A 47 14.32 8.41 -7.19
CA ASN A 47 15.34 7.96 -6.26
C ASN A 47 16.05 9.17 -5.63
N ASP A 48 15.31 9.97 -4.86
CA ASP A 48 15.85 11.15 -4.19
C ASP A 48 16.39 10.80 -2.78
N PRO A 49 17.71 10.91 -2.53
CA PRO A 49 18.29 10.60 -1.23
C PRO A 49 17.81 11.55 -0.11
N ARG A 50 17.43 12.80 -0.44
CA ARG A 50 16.89 13.76 0.53
C ARG A 50 15.54 13.28 1.04
N LEU A 51 14.67 12.79 0.14
CA LEU A 51 13.37 12.25 0.51
C LEU A 51 13.50 10.98 1.36
N ARG A 52 14.40 10.06 0.98
CA ARG A 52 14.66 8.84 1.77
C ARG A 52 15.14 9.17 3.18
N ARG A 53 16.05 10.13 3.31
CA ARG A 53 16.50 10.62 4.63
C ARG A 53 15.36 11.22 5.44
N ALA A 54 14.54 12.08 4.83
CA ALA A 54 13.38 12.66 5.50
C ALA A 54 12.40 11.59 5.99
N GLN A 55 12.08 10.59 5.15
CA GLN A 55 11.24 9.46 5.53
C GLN A 55 11.82 8.65 6.70
N SER A 56 13.13 8.36 6.70
CA SER A 56 13.77 7.64 7.80
C SER A 56 13.75 8.40 9.13
N LEU A 57 13.81 9.74 9.07
CA LEU A 57 13.84 10.59 10.26
C LEU A 57 12.44 11.00 10.74
N ALA A 58 11.39 10.76 9.93
CA ALA A 58 10.03 11.22 10.20
C ALA A 58 9.47 10.72 11.54
N TRP A 59 9.89 9.53 12.01
CA TRP A 59 9.49 8.97 13.30
C TRP A 59 9.88 9.86 14.48
N GLY A 60 11.04 10.52 14.43
CA GLY A 60 11.49 11.46 15.47
C GLY A 60 10.82 12.83 15.39
N THR A 61 9.80 12.98 14.55
CA THR A 61 9.10 14.25 14.31
C THR A 61 7.58 14.03 14.37
N GLY A 62 6.80 15.11 14.49
CA GLY A 62 5.33 15.04 14.40
C GLY A 62 4.79 14.53 13.05
N HIS A 63 5.63 14.50 12.00
CA HIS A 63 5.21 14.08 10.65
C HIS A 63 4.88 12.58 10.58
N GLY A 64 5.61 11.71 11.30
CA GLY A 64 5.32 10.28 11.30
C GLY A 64 3.91 9.97 11.78
N LEU A 65 3.49 10.62 12.88
CA LEU A 65 2.14 10.50 13.42
C LEU A 65 1.09 11.11 12.49
N SER A 66 1.37 12.27 11.90
CA SER A 66 0.48 12.90 10.92
C SER A 66 0.23 12.01 9.70
N ILE A 67 1.29 11.41 9.14
CA ILE A 67 1.19 10.46 8.01
C ILE A 67 0.39 9.21 8.42
N ALA A 68 0.68 8.64 9.59
CA ALA A 68 -0.04 7.47 10.08
C ALA A 68 -1.54 7.75 10.25
N ARG A 69 -1.91 8.90 10.82
CA ARG A 69 -3.30 9.34 10.96
C ARG A 69 -3.98 9.49 9.60
N ASP A 70 -3.36 10.18 8.64
CA ASP A 70 -3.92 10.33 7.28
C ASP A 70 -4.15 8.98 6.59
N LEU A 71 -3.19 8.06 6.68
CA LEU A 71 -3.33 6.71 6.12
C LEU A 71 -4.46 5.91 6.78
N LEU A 72 -4.56 5.98 8.12
CA LEU A 72 -5.60 5.29 8.88
C LEU A 72 -6.98 5.87 8.58
N THR A 73 -7.12 7.20 8.55
CA THR A 73 -8.37 7.88 8.21
C THR A 73 -8.85 7.41 6.83
N ARG A 74 -7.99 7.48 5.79
CA ARG A 74 -8.36 7.03 4.44
C ARG A 74 -8.71 5.55 4.38
N LYS A 75 -7.97 4.70 5.09
CA LYS A 75 -8.24 3.25 5.15
C LYS A 75 -9.61 2.98 5.77
N LEU A 76 -9.89 3.57 6.93
CA LEU A 76 -11.13 3.37 7.67
C LEU A 76 -12.33 3.94 6.90
N SER A 77 -12.23 5.13 6.30
CA SER A 77 -13.28 5.66 5.42
C SER A 77 -13.54 4.75 4.22
N GLY A 78 -12.48 4.17 3.63
CA GLY A 78 -12.61 3.20 2.55
C GLY A 78 -13.31 1.91 3.01
N GLN A 79 -12.99 1.43 4.22
CA GLN A 79 -13.62 0.25 4.82
C GLN A 79 -15.11 0.49 5.14
N ALA A 80 -15.46 1.64 5.72
CA ALA A 80 -16.85 2.01 5.96
C ALA A 80 -17.66 2.02 4.65
N ARG A 81 -17.12 2.64 3.60
CA ARG A 81 -17.77 2.67 2.28
C ARG A 81 -18.02 1.28 1.69
N VAL A 82 -17.06 0.36 1.80
CA VAL A 82 -17.25 -1.03 1.33
C VAL A 82 -18.25 -1.76 2.23
N ALA A 83 -18.19 -1.54 3.54
CA ALA A 83 -19.07 -2.19 4.51
C ALA A 83 -20.54 -1.78 4.36
N THR A 84 -20.83 -0.56 3.89
CA THR A 84 -22.19 -0.10 3.55
C THR A 84 -22.87 -1.01 2.52
N ASP A 85 -22.10 -1.57 1.58
CA ASP A 85 -22.61 -2.44 0.52
C ASP A 85 -22.72 -3.91 0.95
N LEU A 86 -22.24 -4.27 2.16
CA LEU A 86 -22.23 -5.63 2.68
C LEU A 86 -23.39 -5.86 3.66
N SER A 87 -24.01 -7.03 3.58
CA SER A 87 -25.01 -7.45 4.56
C SER A 87 -24.37 -7.66 5.93
N ASN A 88 -25.04 -7.23 7.00
CA ASN A 88 -24.63 -7.41 8.41
C ASN A 88 -23.34 -6.67 8.82
N CYS A 89 -23.11 -5.46 8.31
CA CYS A 89 -21.96 -4.63 8.71
C CYS A 89 -22.35 -3.22 9.20
N ALA A 90 -23.62 -2.98 9.53
CA ALA A 90 -24.10 -1.66 9.96
C ALA A 90 -23.42 -1.15 11.25
N ASP A 91 -23.17 -2.06 12.20
CA ASP A 91 -22.45 -1.80 13.45
C ASP A 91 -20.98 -1.40 13.22
N VAL A 92 -20.33 -2.02 12.23
CA VAL A 92 -18.96 -1.68 11.82
C VAL A 92 -18.93 -0.28 11.22
N VAL A 93 -19.86 0.05 10.32
CA VAL A 93 -19.97 1.39 9.71
C VAL A 93 -20.17 2.44 10.80
N GLU A 94 -21.14 2.24 11.69
CA GLU A 94 -21.43 3.16 12.80
C GLU A 94 -20.20 3.35 13.70
N THR A 95 -19.51 2.27 14.05
CA THR A 95 -18.32 2.32 14.91
C THR A 95 -17.21 3.12 14.24
N ILE A 96 -16.96 2.91 12.96
CA ILE A 96 -15.94 3.66 12.22
C ILE A 96 -16.33 5.14 12.15
N GLU A 97 -17.54 5.47 11.75
CA GLU A 97 -18.00 6.86 11.60
C GLU A 97 -17.95 7.64 12.93
N ARG A 98 -18.27 6.97 14.04
CA ARG A 98 -18.20 7.57 15.38
C ARG A 98 -16.75 7.87 15.83
N LEU A 99 -15.81 6.95 15.56
CA LEU A 99 -14.43 7.05 16.08
C LEU A 99 -13.46 7.78 15.13
N LEU A 100 -13.77 7.84 13.83
CA LEU A 100 -12.90 8.48 12.83
C LEU A 100 -12.49 9.93 13.19
N PRO A 101 -13.38 10.79 13.72
CA PRO A 101 -13.00 12.16 14.09
C PRO A 101 -11.91 12.25 15.16
N GLU A 102 -11.75 11.23 16.01
CA GLU A 102 -10.72 11.21 17.05
C GLU A 102 -9.30 11.16 16.46
N LEU A 103 -9.15 10.70 15.22
CA LEU A 103 -7.87 10.69 14.51
C LEU A 103 -7.43 12.08 14.03
N GLU A 104 -8.36 13.04 13.93
CA GLU A 104 -8.09 14.41 13.45
C GLU A 104 -7.84 15.41 14.60
N VAL A 105 -8.41 15.18 15.79
CA VAL A 105 -8.56 16.21 16.84
C VAL A 105 -7.32 16.41 17.74
N SER A 106 -6.34 15.53 17.74
CA SER A 106 -5.15 15.70 18.61
C SER A 106 -4.10 16.60 17.94
N GLN A 107 -4.31 17.92 18.08
CA GLN A 107 -3.39 18.97 17.65
C GLN A 107 -2.00 18.78 18.26
N LEU A 108 -0.99 18.98 17.41
CA LEU A 108 0.44 19.00 17.73
C LEU A 108 0.71 20.02 18.84
N ALA A 109 1.08 19.54 20.02
CA ALA A 109 1.83 20.30 21.02
C ALA A 109 3.33 20.18 20.73
#